data_AF-A0A0C2N487-F1
#
_entry.id   AF-A0A0C2N487-F1
#
_cell.length_a   1.000
_cell.length_b   1.000
_cell.length_c   1.000
_cell.angle_alpha   90.00
_cell.angle_beta   90.00
_cell.angle_gamma   90.00
#
_symmetry.space_group_name_H-M   'P 1'
#
loop_
_entity.id
_entity.type
_entity.pdbx_description
1 polymer ?
#
loop_
_entity_poly.entity_id
_entity_poly.type
_entity_poly.pdbx_seq_one_letter_code
_entity_poly.pdbx_strand_id
1 'polypeptide(L)'
;MKTTAEQLNIPKEINDLTWDEIDAMMDSNFDCTKFIMRECHRLYTEIQRISGDNIQQYAGRIPEKAILCYFPSNNDPLNEALKTENLPFTRIVQIATKIEDQRNQQRLSALTTQNS
;
A
#
# COMPACT_ATOMS: atom_id res chain seq x y z
N MET A 1 -3.58 9.32 26.62
CA MET A 1 -3.31 8.05 25.91
C MET A 1 -3.80 6.95 26.82
N LYS A 2 -4.72 6.08 26.37
CA LYS A 2 -5.25 4.98 27.19
C LYS A 2 -4.44 3.71 26.95
N THR A 3 -4.27 2.88 27.98
CA THR A 3 -3.55 1.60 27.86
C THR A 3 -4.47 0.51 27.31
N THR A 4 -3.92 -0.58 26.75
CA THR A 4 -4.72 -1.72 26.26
C THR A 4 -5.54 -2.38 27.37
N ALA A 5 -5.02 -2.36 28.61
CA ALA A 5 -5.71 -2.86 29.80
C ALA A 5 -6.99 -2.05 30.12
N GLU A 6 -6.96 -0.73 29.90
CA GLU A 6 -8.11 0.17 30.06
C GLU A 6 -9.15 0.04 28.94
N GLN A 7 -8.81 -0.65 27.85
CA GLN A 7 -9.67 -0.86 26.68
C GLN A 7 -10.40 -2.22 26.72
N LEU A 8 -10.15 -3.05 27.73
CA LEU A 8 -10.88 -4.30 27.95
C LEU A 8 -12.36 -4.04 28.25
N ASN A 9 -13.20 -5.04 27.97
CA ASN A 9 -14.62 -5.03 28.35
C ASN A 9 -14.81 -4.79 29.86
N ILE A 10 -13.86 -5.25 30.67
CA ILE A 10 -13.71 -4.91 32.08
C ILE A 10 -12.32 -4.31 32.24
N PRO A 11 -12.20 -2.97 32.37
CA PRO A 11 -10.91 -2.31 32.55
C PRO A 11 -10.15 -2.88 33.76
N LYS A 12 -8.85 -3.11 33.58
CA LYS A 12 -7.95 -3.58 34.65
C LYS A 12 -6.75 -2.64 34.79
N GLU A 13 -6.22 -2.56 36.01
CA GLU A 13 -4.91 -2.01 36.26
C GLU A 13 -3.84 -2.90 35.63
N ILE A 14 -2.73 -2.30 35.15
CA ILE A 14 -1.68 -3.02 34.44
C ILE A 14 -1.07 -4.14 35.31
N ASN A 15 -0.94 -3.89 36.61
CA ASN A 15 -0.35 -4.83 37.56
C ASN A 15 -1.27 -6.00 37.91
N ASP A 16 -2.55 -5.95 37.51
CA ASP A 16 -3.55 -6.98 37.77
C ASP A 16 -3.80 -7.89 36.56
N LEU A 17 -3.01 -7.72 35.49
CA LEU A 17 -3.07 -8.57 34.31
C LEU A 17 -2.39 -9.91 34.58
N THR A 18 -3.06 -10.99 34.20
CA THR A 18 -2.45 -12.32 34.15
C THR A 18 -1.56 -12.47 32.92
N TRP A 19 -0.62 -13.42 32.97
CA TRP A 19 0.24 -13.72 31.82
C TRP A 19 -0.56 -14.12 30.57
N ASP A 20 -1.63 -14.91 30.74
CA ASP A 20 -2.51 -15.30 29.64
C ASP A 20 -3.22 -14.10 29.00
N GLU A 21 -3.61 -13.10 29.81
CA GLU A 21 -4.21 -11.86 29.32
C GLU A 21 -3.20 -11.01 28.56
N ILE A 22 -1.96 -10.94 29.06
CA ILE A 22 -0.87 -10.23 28.37
C ILE A 22 -0.57 -10.91 27.03
N ASP A 23 -0.47 -12.23 27.01
CA ASP A 23 -0.18 -13.00 25.81
C ASP A 23 -1.30 -12.84 24.77
N ALA A 24 -2.57 -12.98 25.19
CA ALA A 24 -3.72 -12.74 24.33
C ALA A 24 -3.79 -11.30 23.80
N MET A 25 -3.41 -10.30 24.61
CA MET A 25 -3.30 -8.91 24.15
C MET A 25 -2.19 -8.76 23.12
N MET A 26 -1.03 -9.37 23.35
CA MET A 26 0.10 -9.32 22.42
C MET A 26 -0.27 -9.97 21.09
N ASP A 27 -0.83 -11.18 21.11
CA ASP A 27 -1.32 -11.86 19.91
C ASP A 27 -2.38 -11.03 19.19
N SER A 28 -3.35 -10.46 19.92
CA SER A 28 -4.40 -9.69 19.26
C SER A 28 -3.88 -8.44 18.56
N ASN A 29 -2.88 -7.76 19.13
CA ASN A 29 -2.34 -6.50 18.63
C ASN A 29 -1.18 -6.65 17.65
N PHE A 30 -0.40 -7.72 17.78
CA PHE A 30 0.84 -7.96 17.03
C PHE A 30 0.81 -9.24 16.19
N ASP A 31 -0.37 -9.85 16.01
CA ASP A 31 -0.55 -10.94 15.04
C ASP A 31 -0.02 -10.52 13.65
N CYS A 32 0.89 -11.35 13.13
CA CYS A 32 1.58 -11.07 11.87
C CYS A 32 0.59 -11.00 10.69
N THR A 33 -0.49 -11.79 10.73
CA THR A 33 -1.51 -11.79 9.68
C THR A 33 -2.28 -10.47 9.67
N LYS A 34 -2.75 -9.99 10.84
CA LYS A 34 -3.39 -8.68 10.97
C LYS A 34 -2.46 -7.54 10.56
N PHE A 35 -1.18 -7.62 10.91
CA PHE A 35 -0.18 -6.65 10.48
C PHE A 35 -0.09 -6.59 8.96
N ILE A 36 0.12 -7.72 8.28
CA ILE A 36 0.19 -7.80 6.82
C ILE A 36 -1.10 -7.26 6.17
N MET A 37 -2.27 -7.67 6.67
CA MET A 37 -3.55 -7.19 6.13
C MET A 37 -3.72 -5.67 6.27
N ARG A 38 -3.29 -5.08 7.38
CA ARG A 38 -3.28 -3.62 7.57
C ARG A 38 -2.34 -2.94 6.59
N GLU A 39 -1.15 -3.49 6.38
CA GLU A 39 -0.16 -2.94 5.43
C GLU A 39 -0.64 -3.05 3.98
N CYS A 40 -1.29 -4.15 3.60
CA CYS A 40 -1.96 -4.32 2.31
C CYS A 40 -3.07 -3.29 2.11
N HIS A 41 -3.96 -3.14 3.11
CA HIS A 41 -5.02 -2.14 3.05
C HIS A 41 -4.43 -0.74 2.87
N ARG A 42 -3.40 -0.40 3.67
CA ARG A 42 -2.68 0.87 3.61
C ARG A 42 -2.08 1.12 2.23
N LEU A 43 -1.47 0.09 1.62
CA LEU A 43 -0.98 0.17 0.25
C LEU A 43 -2.11 0.58 -0.70
N TYR A 44 -3.27 -0.07 -0.67
CA TYR A 44 -4.35 0.25 -1.63
C TYR A 44 -5.10 1.56 -1.35
N THR A 45 -5.21 2.00 -0.10
CA THR A 45 -5.99 3.19 0.25
C THR A 45 -5.17 4.46 0.37
N GLU A 46 -3.92 4.34 0.80
CA GLU A 46 -3.06 5.51 1.09
C GLU A 46 -1.98 5.73 0.03
N ILE A 47 -1.67 4.74 -0.83
CA ILE A 47 -0.77 5.00 -1.94
C ILE A 47 -1.50 5.86 -2.99
N GLN A 48 -1.14 7.13 -3.01
CA GLN A 48 -1.65 8.09 -3.96
C GLN A 48 -0.49 8.81 -4.64
N ARG A 49 -0.77 9.29 -5.83
CA ARG A 49 0.17 10.16 -6.54
C ARG A 49 0.24 11.48 -5.78
N ILE A 50 1.45 11.89 -5.37
CA ILE A 50 1.65 13.20 -4.76
C ILE A 50 1.52 14.24 -5.88
N SER A 51 0.91 15.39 -5.58
CA SER A 51 0.79 16.46 -6.57
C SER A 51 2.17 16.86 -7.10
N GLY A 52 2.33 16.88 -8.42
CA GLY A 52 3.59 17.19 -9.09
C GLY A 52 4.52 16.00 -9.33
N ASP A 53 4.25 14.81 -8.75
CA ASP A 53 5.03 13.62 -9.07
C ASP A 53 4.84 13.22 -10.52
N ASN A 54 5.91 12.79 -11.17
CA ASN A 54 5.81 12.03 -12.41
C ASN A 54 5.47 10.55 -12.14
N ILE A 55 5.05 9.85 -13.19
CA ILE A 55 4.65 8.43 -13.09
C ILE A 55 5.77 7.53 -12.55
N GLN A 56 7.03 7.82 -12.85
CA GLN A 56 8.16 7.00 -12.40
C GLN A 56 8.41 7.16 -10.90
N GLN A 57 8.29 8.39 -10.38
CA GLN A 57 8.41 8.68 -8.95
C GLN A 57 7.29 8.02 -8.16
N TYR A 58 6.06 8.08 -8.66
CA TYR A 58 4.94 7.37 -8.05
C TYR A 58 5.17 5.85 -8.06
N ALA A 59 5.55 5.29 -9.20
CA ALA A 59 5.80 3.87 -9.36
C ALA A 59 6.95 3.36 -8.48
N GLY A 60 7.99 4.19 -8.25
CA GLY A 60 9.14 3.83 -7.41
C GLY A 60 8.76 3.56 -5.95
N ARG A 61 7.70 4.17 -5.44
CA ARG A 61 7.24 3.99 -4.05
C ARG A 61 6.36 2.76 -3.84
N ILE A 62 5.82 2.19 -4.92
CA ILE A 62 4.92 1.03 -4.84
C ILE A 62 5.68 -0.19 -4.29
N PRO A 63 6.85 -0.59 -4.82
CA PRO A 63 7.62 -1.72 -4.30
C PRO A 63 8.06 -1.55 -2.84
N GLU A 64 8.49 -0.34 -2.45
CA GLU A 64 8.94 -0.05 -1.08
C GLU A 64 7.84 -0.27 -0.05
N LYS A 65 6.58 0.04 -0.40
CA LYS A 65 5.42 -0.20 0.47
C LYS A 65 4.90 -1.63 0.36
N ALA A 66 4.97 -2.23 -0.83
CA ALA A 66 4.53 -3.60 -1.07
C ALA A 66 5.41 -4.65 -0.38
N ILE A 67 6.67 -4.34 -0.01
CA ILE A 67 7.53 -5.28 0.70
C ILE A 67 6.95 -5.75 2.05
N LEU A 68 6.16 -4.88 2.70
CA LEU A 68 5.48 -5.18 3.98
C LEU A 68 4.21 -6.02 3.78
N CYS A 69 3.72 -6.10 2.55
CA CYS A 69 2.55 -6.87 2.15
C CYS A 69 2.90 -8.32 1.78
N TYR A 70 4.13 -8.76 2.07
CA TYR A 70 4.63 -10.06 1.63
C TYR A 70 3.91 -11.22 2.34
N PHE A 71 3.08 -11.93 1.59
CA PHE A 71 2.66 -13.28 1.95
C PHE A 71 3.76 -14.25 1.51
N PRO A 72 4.41 -14.98 2.42
CA PRO A 72 5.15 -16.16 2.02
C PRO A 72 4.12 -17.21 1.59
N SER A 73 3.64 -17.16 0.34
CA SER A 73 2.87 -18.27 -0.22
C SER A 73 3.52 -18.76 -1.52
N ASN A 74 4.00 -19.99 -1.42
CA ASN A 74 4.26 -20.83 -2.58
C ASN A 74 2.94 -20.95 -3.36
N ASN A 75 2.92 -20.50 -4.61
CA ASN A 75 1.87 -20.78 -5.61
C ASN A 75 0.46 -20.22 -5.31
N ASP A 76 0.31 -18.91 -5.16
CA ASP A 76 -1.01 -18.26 -5.24
C ASP A 76 -1.52 -18.21 -6.71
N PRO A 77 -2.65 -18.85 -7.04
CA PRO A 77 -3.26 -18.81 -8.38
C PRO A 77 -3.59 -17.40 -8.88
N LEU A 78 -3.81 -16.43 -7.98
CA LEU A 78 -4.02 -15.04 -8.36
C LEU A 78 -2.71 -14.41 -8.88
N ASN A 79 -1.58 -14.77 -8.29
CA ASN A 79 -0.24 -14.39 -8.77
C ASN A 79 0.08 -15.04 -10.12
N GLU A 80 -0.40 -16.27 -10.38
CA GLU A 80 -0.31 -16.91 -11.70
C GLU A 80 -1.28 -16.29 -12.72
N ALA A 81 -2.50 -15.95 -12.32
CA ALA A 81 -3.52 -15.34 -13.19
C ALA A 81 -3.16 -13.89 -13.59
N LEU A 82 -2.44 -13.15 -12.74
CA LEU A 82 -1.89 -11.84 -13.10
C LEU A 82 -0.72 -11.93 -14.12
N LYS A 83 -0.17 -13.13 -14.38
CA LYS A 83 0.82 -13.36 -15.46
C LYS A 83 0.18 -13.47 -16.86
N THR A 84 -1.15 -13.53 -16.95
CA THR A 84 -1.85 -13.79 -18.22
C THR A 84 -1.74 -12.63 -19.21
N GLU A 85 -1.41 -11.42 -18.74
CA GLU A 85 -0.76 -10.38 -19.53
C GLU A 85 0.58 -10.02 -18.88
N ASN A 86 1.60 -10.83 -19.14
CA ASN A 86 2.95 -10.75 -18.57
C ASN A 86 3.72 -9.47 -19.00
N LEU A 87 3.12 -8.28 -18.90
CA LEU A 87 3.84 -7.02 -19.00
C LEU A 87 4.51 -6.78 -17.64
N PRO A 88 5.85 -6.80 -17.57
CA PRO A 88 6.54 -6.49 -16.34
C PRO A 88 6.07 -5.12 -15.81
N PHE A 89 6.02 -4.93 -14.49
CA PHE A 89 5.63 -3.66 -13.89
C PHE A 89 6.38 -2.47 -14.52
N THR A 90 7.66 -2.66 -14.85
CA THR A 90 8.49 -1.68 -15.57
C THR A 90 7.92 -1.30 -16.94
N ARG A 91 7.33 -2.25 -17.66
CA ARG A 91 6.68 -2.00 -18.96
C ARG A 91 5.38 -1.22 -18.80
N ILE A 92 4.60 -1.50 -17.77
CA ILE A 92 3.39 -0.73 -17.44
C ILE A 92 3.78 0.73 -17.15
N VAL A 93 4.83 0.95 -16.34
CA VAL A 93 5.36 2.29 -16.04
C VAL A 93 5.80 3.01 -17.32
N GLN A 94 6.53 2.34 -18.21
CA GLN A 94 6.95 2.94 -19.50
C GLN A 94 5.76 3.36 -20.37
N ILE A 95 4.74 2.51 -20.49
CA ILE A 95 3.55 2.82 -21.29
C ILE A 95 2.82 4.02 -20.69
N ALA A 96 2.63 4.03 -19.37
CA ALA A 96 1.97 5.11 -18.66
C ALA A 96 2.73 6.44 -18.82
N THR A 97 4.06 6.45 -18.68
CA THR A 97 4.89 7.65 -18.93
C THR A 97 4.68 8.20 -20.33
N LYS A 98 4.72 7.34 -21.36
CA LYS A 98 4.52 7.79 -22.76
C LYS A 98 3.14 8.43 -22.97
N ILE A 99 2.10 7.85 -22.38
CA ILE A 99 0.73 8.39 -22.48
C ILE A 99 0.66 9.77 -21.81
N GLU A 100 1.31 9.95 -20.67
CA GLU A 100 1.35 11.24 -19.97
C GLU A 100 2.12 12.30 -20.76
N ASP A 101 3.28 11.96 -21.32
CA ASP A 101 4.06 12.86 -22.16
C ASP A 101 3.26 13.33 -23.38
N GLN A 102 2.56 12.41 -24.06
CA GLN A 102 1.69 12.73 -25.19
C GLN A 102 0.57 13.70 -24.79
N ARG A 103 -0.09 13.47 -23.65
CA ARG A 103 -1.14 14.38 -23.14
C ARG A 103 -0.58 15.76 -22.81
N ASN A 104 0.61 15.82 -22.23
CA ASN A 104 1.26 17.09 -21.90
C ASN A 104 1.65 17.87 -23.17
N GLN A 105 2.18 17.20 -24.20
CA GLN A 105 2.46 17.80 -25.50
C GLN A 105 1.20 18.35 -26.17
N GLN A 106 0.09 17.59 -26.14
CA GLN A 106 -1.20 18.05 -26.68
C GLN A 106 -1.70 19.31 -25.96
N ARG A 107 -1.63 19.35 -24.62
CA ARG A 107 -2.01 20.52 -23.82
C ARG A 107 -1.18 21.76 -24.17
N LEU A 108 0.14 21.60 -24.32
CA LEU A 108 1.03 22.70 -24.70
C LEU A 108 0.69 23.23 -26.09
N SER A 109 0.47 22.34 -27.07
CA SER A 109 0.11 22.75 -28.43
C SER A 109 -1.24 23.50 -28.50
N ALA A 110 -2.22 23.09 -27.69
CA ALA A 110 -3.51 23.78 -27.61
C ALA A 110 -3.39 25.21 -27.04
N LEU A 111 -2.52 25.41 -26.03
CA LEU A 111 -2.28 26.72 -25.42
C LEU A 111 -1.53 27.68 -26.38
N THR A 112 -0.63 27.16 -27.21
CA THR A 112 0.10 27.98 -28.20
C THR A 112 -0.83 28.47 -29.31
N THR A 113 -1.75 27.62 -29.76
CA THR A 113 -2.74 27.96 -30.80
C THR A 113 -3.80 28.97 -30.34
N GLN A 114 -4.12 29.02 -29.04
CA GLN A 114 -5.08 30.00 -28.49
C GLN A 114 -4.49 31.39 -28.27
N ASN A 115 -3.16 31.50 -28.19
CA ASN A 115 -2.44 32.76 -27.93
C ASN A 115 -1.76 33.34 -29.18
N SER A 116 -2.00 32.74 -30.35
CA SER A 116 -1.55 33.21 -31.68
C SER A 116 -2.73 33.77 -32.46
#